data_AF-A0A1I3YWJ6-F1
#
_entry.id   AF-A0A1I3YWJ6-F1
#
_cell.length_a   1.000
_cell.length_b   1.000
_cell.length_c   1.000
_cell.angle_alpha   90.00
_cell.angle_beta   90.00
_cell.angle_gamma   90.00
#
_symmetry.space_group_name_H-M   'P 1'
#
loop_
_entity.id
_entity.type
_entity.pdbx_description
1 polymer ?
#
loop_
_entity_poly.entity_id
_entity_poly.type
_entity_poly.pdbx_seq_one_letter_code
_entity_poly.pdbx_strand_id
1 'polypeptide(L)'
;MRALGPAAGVELRPVRSAPVSNYDGREWVTGMCWLYCRRSGIPVIWLGPVNSSGMQAPLYGCGECVAELDHMVWAYLEAKDRL
;
A
#
# COMPACT_ATOMS: atom_id res chain seq x y z
N MET A 1 -37.56 26.95 32.23
CA MET A 1 -37.08 27.25 30.85
C MET A 1 -35.59 26.93 30.80
N ARG A 2 -35.17 25.82 30.18
CA ARG A 2 -33.75 25.51 29.92
C ARG A 2 -33.54 25.56 28.41
N ALA A 3 -32.68 26.46 27.94
CA ALA A 3 -32.29 26.54 26.54
C ALA A 3 -31.27 25.43 26.24
N LEU A 4 -31.52 24.61 25.21
CA LEU A 4 -30.52 23.74 24.62
C LEU A 4 -29.59 24.60 23.74
N GLY A 5 -28.28 24.58 24.02
CA GLY A 5 -27.26 25.17 23.15
C GLY A 5 -27.09 24.38 21.86
N PRO A 6 -26.55 24.98 20.78
CA PRO A 6 -26.48 24.33 19.49
C PRO A 6 -25.41 23.23 19.49
N ALA A 7 -25.73 22.10 18.85
CA ALA A 7 -24.77 21.04 18.56
C ALA A 7 -23.69 21.60 17.63
N ALA A 8 -22.46 21.70 18.13
CA ALA A 8 -21.30 22.06 17.33
C ALA A 8 -21.06 20.96 16.27
N GLY A 9 -21.23 21.32 15.00
CA GLY A 9 -20.90 20.44 13.88
C GLY A 9 -19.40 20.17 13.83
N VAL A 10 -19.02 18.89 13.80
CA VAL A 10 -17.65 18.47 13.52
C VAL A 10 -17.43 18.58 12.01
N GLU A 11 -16.74 19.63 11.58
CA GLU A 11 -16.30 19.76 10.20
C GLU A 11 -15.05 18.90 9.99
N LEU A 12 -15.18 17.79 9.27
CA LEU A 12 -14.06 16.92 8.94
C LEU A 12 -13.16 17.62 7.92
N ARG A 13 -11.98 18.07 8.36
CA ARG A 13 -10.96 18.62 7.47
C ARG A 13 -10.44 17.52 6.53
N PRO A 14 -10.25 17.79 5.23
CA PRO A 14 -9.66 16.81 4.33
C PRO A 14 -8.19 16.59 4.72
N VAL A 15 -7.86 15.39 5.21
CA VAL A 15 -6.48 14.93 5.34
C VAL A 15 -5.91 14.82 3.93
N ARG A 16 -5.02 15.76 3.57
CA ARG A 16 -4.05 15.48 2.52
C ARG A 16 -3.07 14.48 3.11
N SER A 17 -3.26 13.21 2.81
CA SER A 17 -2.29 12.17 3.16
C SER A 17 -0.98 12.52 2.46
N ALA A 18 0.04 12.87 3.23
CA ALA A 18 1.40 12.93 2.73
C ALA A 18 1.75 11.59 2.08
N PRO A 19 2.58 11.56 1.01
CA PRO A 19 3.08 10.30 0.50
C PRO A 19 3.82 9.61 1.64
N VAL A 20 3.36 8.42 2.01
CA VAL A 20 3.92 7.59 3.07
C VAL A 20 5.27 7.06 2.60
N SER A 21 6.31 7.90 2.55
CA SER A 21 7.65 7.46 2.11
C SER A 21 8.08 6.24 2.93
N ASN A 22 8.31 5.11 2.27
CA ASN A 22 8.88 3.93 2.92
C ASN A 22 10.41 4.08 3.06
N TYR A 23 10.98 3.29 3.97
CA TYR A 23 12.38 3.29 4.44
C TYR A 23 13.46 3.25 3.33
N ASP A 24 13.08 2.93 2.10
CA ASP A 24 13.92 2.74 0.93
C ASP A 24 13.78 3.87 -0.13
N GLY A 25 13.09 4.96 0.19
CA GLY A 25 12.99 6.15 -0.67
C GLY A 25 12.07 5.98 -1.89
N ARG A 26 11.26 4.92 -1.92
CA ARG A 26 10.25 4.69 -2.96
C ARG A 26 8.96 5.45 -2.65
N GLU A 27 8.43 6.14 -3.66
CA GLU A 27 7.20 6.91 -3.55
C GLU A 27 5.97 6.01 -3.74
N TRP A 28 4.95 6.23 -2.90
CA TRP A 28 3.62 5.67 -3.10
C TRP A 28 2.86 6.51 -4.12
N VAL A 29 2.35 5.87 -5.15
CA VAL A 29 1.53 6.50 -6.19
C VAL A 29 0.10 5.97 -6.12
N THR A 30 -0.87 6.75 -6.60
CA THR A 30 -2.22 6.21 -6.80
C THR A 30 -2.23 5.37 -8.07
N GLY A 31 -2.64 4.11 -7.98
CA GLY A 31 -2.59 3.20 -9.12
C GLY A 31 -3.42 1.94 -8.91
N MET A 32 -3.07 0.90 -9.67
CA MET A 32 -3.63 -0.44 -9.53
C MET A 32 -2.62 -1.35 -8.87
N CYS A 33 -3.06 -2.17 -7.93
CA CYS A 33 -2.24 -3.24 -7.38
C CYS A 33 -2.17 -4.38 -8.40
N TRP A 34 -0.95 -4.75 -8.81
CA TRP A 34 -0.72 -5.80 -9.80
C TRP A 34 -0.60 -7.20 -9.16
N LEU A 35 -0.65 -7.26 -7.83
CA LEU A 35 -0.77 -8.51 -7.08
C LEU A 35 -2.24 -8.97 -7.05
N TYR A 36 -2.54 -10.01 -6.27
CA TYR A 36 -3.81 -10.73 -6.36
C TYR A 36 -5.06 -9.92 -5.99
N CYS A 37 -4.95 -8.84 -5.20
CA CYS A 37 -6.14 -8.05 -4.83
C CYS A 37 -6.70 -7.21 -5.97
N ARG A 38 -5.87 -6.86 -6.99
CA ARG A 38 -6.26 -6.13 -8.21
C ARG A 38 -7.03 -4.81 -8.00
N ARG A 39 -7.05 -4.26 -6.79
CA ARG A 39 -7.73 -3.00 -6.49
C ARG A 39 -7.06 -1.82 -7.21
N SER A 40 -7.86 -0.86 -7.67
CA SER A 40 -7.41 0.36 -8.37
C SER A 40 -7.82 1.62 -7.61
N GLY A 41 -7.19 2.75 -7.92
CA GLY A 41 -7.45 4.02 -7.24
C GLY A 41 -6.94 4.05 -5.80
N ILE A 42 -5.99 3.18 -5.45
CA ILE A 42 -5.41 3.07 -4.12
C ILE A 42 -3.90 3.38 -4.14
N PRO A 43 -3.30 3.73 -2.99
CA PRO A 43 -1.86 3.82 -2.88
C PRO A 43 -1.17 2.49 -3.21
N VAL A 44 -0.21 2.54 -4.12
CA VAL A 44 0.67 1.42 -4.50
C VAL A 44 2.13 1.86 -4.52
N ILE A 45 3.04 0.93 -4.27
CA ILE A 45 4.49 1.12 -4.28
C ILE A 45 5.15 0.27 -5.37
N TRP A 46 6.23 0.79 -5.97
CA TRP A 46 7.04 0.04 -6.93
C TRP A 46 7.84 -1.07 -6.22
N LEU A 47 7.67 -2.32 -6.65
CA LEU A 47 8.34 -3.49 -6.07
C LEU A 47 9.58 -3.92 -6.84
N GLY A 48 9.65 -3.58 -8.12
CA GLY A 48 10.73 -4.03 -9.01
C GLY A 48 10.25 -4.20 -10.45
N PRO A 49 11.14 -4.58 -11.38
CA PRO A 49 10.74 -5.02 -12.71
C PRO A 49 10.12 -6.43 -12.65
N VAL A 50 9.11 -6.66 -13.47
CA VAL A 50 8.58 -8.00 -13.78
C VAL A 50 8.83 -8.30 -15.25
N ASN A 51 9.23 -9.54 -15.53
CA ASN A 51 9.38 -10.04 -16.90
C ASN A 51 8.24 -11.00 -17.22
N SER A 52 7.53 -10.77 -18.32
CA SER A 52 6.48 -11.65 -18.82
C SER A 52 6.50 -11.67 -20.34
N SER A 53 6.54 -12.86 -20.94
CA SER A 53 6.49 -13.03 -22.39
C SER A 53 7.53 -12.21 -23.16
N GLY A 54 8.75 -12.10 -22.62
CA GLY A 54 9.83 -11.29 -23.21
C GLY A 54 9.69 -9.78 -23.05
N MET A 55 8.62 -9.30 -22.40
CA MET A 55 8.42 -7.90 -22.05
C MET A 55 8.80 -7.64 -20.60
N GLN A 56 9.31 -6.44 -20.32
CA GLN A 56 9.59 -5.97 -18.97
C GLN A 56 8.69 -4.79 -18.63
N ALA A 57 8.12 -4.80 -17.43
CA ALA A 57 7.26 -3.73 -16.92
C ALA A 57 7.53 -3.50 -15.42
N PRO A 58 7.19 -2.32 -14.86
CA PRO A 58 7.23 -2.12 -13.42
C PRO A 58 6.09 -2.90 -12.73
N LEU A 59 6.39 -3.54 -11.60
CA LEU A 59 5.41 -4.20 -10.74
C LEU A 59 5.04 -3.29 -9.57
N TYR A 60 3.74 -3.08 -9.35
CA TYR A 60 3.22 -2.26 -8.25
C TYR A 60 2.36 -3.07 -7.28
N GLY A 61 2.53 -2.84 -5.98
CA GLY A 61 1.78 -3.52 -4.90
C GLY A 61 1.11 -2.54 -3.95
N CYS A 62 -0.07 -2.85 -3.40
CA CYS A 62 -0.66 -2.08 -2.31
C CYS A 62 -0.12 -2.56 -0.95
N GLY A 63 -0.22 -1.75 0.11
CA GLY A 63 0.36 -2.07 1.42
C GLY A 63 -0.02 -3.42 1.99
N GLU A 64 -1.29 -3.80 1.90
CA GLU A 64 -1.77 -5.11 2.38
C GLU A 64 -1.11 -6.27 1.62
N CYS A 65 -1.05 -6.21 0.29
CA CYS A 65 -0.42 -7.27 -0.50
C CYS A 65 1.10 -7.29 -0.38
N VAL A 66 1.74 -6.14 -0.12
CA VAL A 66 3.18 -6.08 0.12
C VAL A 66 3.53 -6.71 1.46
N ALA A 67 2.76 -6.44 2.51
CA ALA A 67 2.96 -7.07 3.82
C ALA A 67 2.87 -8.60 3.75
N GLU A 68 1.90 -9.12 3.00
CA GLU A 68 1.78 -10.57 2.77
C GLU A 68 2.97 -11.14 1.98
N LEU A 69 3.40 -10.43 0.93
CA LEU A 69 4.56 -10.84 0.14
C LEU A 69 5.83 -10.89 1.01
N ASP A 70 6.05 -9.88 1.86
CA ASP A 70 7.17 -9.86 2.79
C ASP A 70 7.11 -11.04 3.77
N HIS A 71 5.92 -11.35 4.31
CA HIS A 71 5.73 -12.53 5.16
C HIS A 71 6.13 -13.83 4.46
N MET A 72 5.71 -14.02 3.20
CA MET A 72 6.07 -15.18 2.40
C MET A 72 7.58 -15.27 2.14
N VAL A 73 8.24 -14.14 1.86
CA VAL A 73 9.69 -14.08 1.65
C VAL A 73 10.44 -14.46 2.92
N TRP A 74 10.04 -13.93 4.08
CA TRP A 74 10.62 -14.32 5.36
C TRP A 74 10.47 -15.81 5.63
N ALA A 75 9.28 -16.37 5.45
CA ALA A 75 9.04 -17.80 5.63
C ALA A 75 9.90 -18.67 4.70
N TYR A 76 10.11 -18.24 3.44
CA TYR A 76 10.98 -18.92 2.50
C TYR A 76 12.45 -18.91 2.94
N LEU A 77 12.95 -17.75 3.39
CA LEU A 77 14.33 -17.62 3.85
C LEU A 77 14.59 -18.45 5.11
N GLU A 78 13.67 -18.41 6.09
CA GLU A 78 13.76 -19.26 7.29
C GLU A 78 13.79 -20.75 6.95
N ALA A 79 13.00 -21.19 5.96
CA ALA A 79 12.99 -22.57 5.51
C ALA A 79 14.30 -22.94 4.79
N LYS A 80 14.87 -22.01 4.02
CA LYS A 80 16.12 -22.21 3.28
C LYS A 80 17.34 -22.30 4.18
N ASP A 81 17.41 -21.49 5.24
CA ASP A 81 18.53 -21.47 6.19
C ASP A 81 18.60 -22.75 7.06
N ARG A 82 17.53 -23.55 7.08
CA ARG A 82 17.47 -24.84 7.78
C ARG A 82 18.01 -26.02 6.95
N LEU A 83 18.38 -25.80 5.69
CA LEU A 83 18.98 -26.79 4.78
C LEU A 83 20.49 -26.62 4.68
#